data_AF-A0A0C2ZBP3-F1
#
_entry.id   AF-A0A0C2ZBP3-F1
#
_cell.length_a   1.000
_cell.length_b   1.000
_cell.length_c   1.000
_cell.angle_alpha   90.00
_cell.angle_beta   90.00
_cell.angle_gamma   90.00
#
_symmetry.space_group_name_H-M   'P 1'
#
loop_
_entity.id
_entity.type
_entity.pdbx_description
1 polymer ?
#
loop_
_entity_poly.entity_id
_entity_poly.type
_entity_poly.pdbx_seq_one_letter_code
_entity_poly.pdbx_strand_id
1 'polypeptide(L)'
;MDDLASVYEWAKTYDFDEIELQYATILALKILDGQCKMDYDNYNLFMSAYDGICDKTASPLNKKVHRIIALARTDDPIIPKAQYKEAIHALRVAMMQDMEKSTMKAFKELVWGSIC
;
A
#
# COMPACT_ATOMS: atom_id res chain seq x y z
N MET A 1 15.31 -6.68 -9.06
CA MET A 1 14.71 -7.74 -8.20
C MET A 1 15.26 -7.61 -6.78
N ASP A 2 16.57 -7.32 -6.64
CA ASP A 2 17.23 -7.00 -5.36
C ASP A 2 16.61 -5.81 -4.61
N ASP A 3 16.10 -4.81 -5.34
CA ASP A 3 15.49 -3.61 -4.75
C ASP A 3 14.18 -3.91 -4.00
N LEU A 4 13.35 -4.84 -4.50
CA LEU A 4 12.05 -5.15 -3.88
C LEU A 4 12.22 -5.85 -2.53
N ALA A 5 13.13 -6.82 -2.45
CA ALA A 5 13.46 -7.51 -1.21
C ALA A 5 14.11 -6.54 -0.20
N SER A 6 14.98 -5.65 -0.67
CA SER A 6 15.60 -4.62 0.17
C SER A 6 14.57 -3.67 0.76
N VAL A 7 13.61 -3.22 -0.05
CA VAL A 7 12.51 -2.35 0.41
C VAL A 7 11.59 -3.05 1.39
N TYR A 8 11.29 -4.34 1.17
CA TYR A 8 10.51 -5.14 2.12
C TYR A 8 11.20 -5.23 3.50
N GLU A 9 12.49 -5.55 3.52
CA GLU A 9 13.25 -5.67 4.77
C GLU A 9 13.48 -4.31 5.45
N TRP A 10 13.71 -3.25 4.67
CA TRP A 10 13.73 -1.88 5.19
C TRP A 10 12.39 -1.54 5.85
N ALA A 11 11.27 -1.80 5.17
CA ALA A 11 9.95 -1.47 5.69
C ALA A 11 9.62 -2.26 6.97
N LYS A 12 10.13 -3.49 7.12
CA LYS A 12 10.02 -4.26 8.37
C LYS A 12 10.79 -3.65 9.55
N THR A 13 11.86 -2.92 9.30
CA THR A 13 12.72 -2.37 10.36
C THR A 13 12.49 -0.88 10.63
N TYR A 14 11.93 -0.15 9.66
CA TYR A 14 11.58 1.26 9.81
C TYR A 14 10.44 1.48 10.83
N ASP A 15 10.55 2.54 11.62
CA ASP A 15 9.56 2.93 12.63
C ASP A 15 8.56 3.91 12.02
N PHE A 16 7.53 3.36 11.37
CA PHE A 16 6.48 4.16 10.74
C PHE A 16 5.52 4.73 11.78
N ASP A 17 5.08 5.96 11.57
CA ASP A 17 3.93 6.47 12.30
C ASP A 17 2.61 5.87 11.76
N GLU A 18 1.52 5.98 12.53
CA GLU A 18 0.21 5.43 12.14
C GLU A 18 -0.35 6.07 10.86
N ILE A 19 0.03 7.32 10.58
CA ILE A 19 -0.39 8.03 9.38
C ILE A 19 0.29 7.39 8.16
N GLU A 20 1.59 7.16 8.20
CA GLU A 20 2.36 6.50 7.15
C GLU A 20 1.86 5.07 6.89
N LEU A 21 1.52 4.31 7.93
CA LEU A 21 0.88 2.99 7.79
C LEU A 21 -0.46 3.07 7.06
N GLN A 22 -1.28 4.08 7.39
CA GLN A 22 -2.53 4.35 6.68
C GLN A 22 -2.26 4.73 5.20
N TYR A 23 -1.23 5.53 4.91
CA TYR A 23 -0.87 5.92 3.55
C TYR A 23 -0.42 4.74 2.69
N ALA A 24 0.37 3.83 3.23
CA ALA A 24 0.73 2.59 2.54
C ALA A 24 -0.51 1.76 2.19
N THR A 25 -1.45 1.67 3.13
CA THR A 25 -2.73 0.98 2.91
C THR A 25 -3.54 1.63 1.78
N ILE A 26 -3.64 2.96 1.79
CA ILE A 26 -4.32 3.72 0.73
C ILE A 26 -3.65 3.49 -0.61
N LEU A 27 -2.31 3.48 -0.68
CA LEU A 27 -1.59 3.22 -1.92
C LEU A 27 -1.85 1.82 -2.46
N ALA A 28 -1.81 0.79 -1.61
CA ALA A 28 -2.17 -0.57 -2.01
C ALA A 28 -3.59 -0.64 -2.60
N LEU A 29 -4.56 0.03 -1.96
CA LEU A 29 -5.92 0.15 -2.49
C LEU A 29 -5.98 0.90 -3.82
N LYS A 30 -5.23 1.99 -3.99
CA LYS A 30 -5.18 2.76 -5.25
C LYS A 30 -4.60 1.95 -6.41
N ILE A 31 -3.60 1.12 -6.13
CA ILE A 31 -2.99 0.23 -7.11
C ILE A 31 -4.03 -0.80 -7.56
N LEU A 32 -4.67 -1.50 -6.62
CA LEU A 32 -5.68 -2.51 -6.92
C LEU A 32 -6.97 -1.94 -7.55
N ASP A 33 -7.34 -0.70 -7.25
CA ASP A 33 -8.48 -0.02 -7.89
C ASP A 33 -8.13 0.59 -9.27
N GLY A 34 -6.89 0.45 -9.73
CA GLY A 34 -6.43 1.05 -11.00
C GLY A 34 -6.47 2.59 -11.03
N GLN A 35 -6.51 3.24 -9.87
CA GLN A 35 -6.53 4.71 -9.72
C GLN A 35 -5.14 5.31 -9.47
N CYS A 36 -4.11 4.47 -9.51
CA CYS A 36 -2.73 4.91 -9.42
C CYS A 36 -2.20 5.26 -10.81
N LYS A 37 -1.32 6.27 -10.90
CA LYS A 37 -0.71 6.77 -12.15
C LYS A 37 0.78 6.45 -12.25
N MET A 38 1.28 5.53 -11.42
CA MET A 38 2.69 5.14 -11.42
C MET A 38 2.91 4.07 -12.48
N ASP A 39 4.17 3.73 -12.78
CA ASP A 39 4.49 2.59 -13.64
C ASP A 39 4.46 1.26 -12.86
N TYR A 40 4.61 0.16 -13.59
CA TYR A 40 4.58 -1.19 -13.04
C TYR A 40 5.67 -1.43 -11.99
N ASP A 41 6.86 -0.88 -12.19
CA ASP A 41 7.99 -1.04 -11.27
C ASP A 41 7.70 -0.34 -9.93
N ASN A 42 7.16 0.87 -9.98
CA ASN A 42 6.71 1.58 -8.80
C ASN A 42 5.54 0.85 -8.10
N TYR A 43 4.62 0.23 -8.84
CA TYR A 43 3.58 -0.58 -8.20
C TYR A 43 4.15 -1.73 -7.37
N ASN A 44 5.12 -2.46 -7.93
CA ASN A 44 5.82 -3.52 -7.18
C ASN A 44 6.55 -2.96 -5.96
N LEU A 45 7.24 -1.84 -6.11
CA LEU A 45 7.97 -1.20 -5.03
C LEU A 45 7.06 -0.87 -3.85
N PHE A 46 5.95 -0.17 -4.11
CA PHE A 46 5.02 0.25 -3.06
C PHE A 46 4.24 -0.91 -2.47
N MET A 47 3.92 -1.95 -3.26
CA MET A 47 3.33 -3.18 -2.74
C MET A 47 4.33 -3.96 -1.87
N SER A 48 5.62 -3.96 -2.21
CA SER A 48 6.67 -4.56 -1.38
C SER A 48 6.84 -3.84 -0.04
N ALA A 49 6.87 -2.51 -0.06
CA ALA A 49 6.88 -1.70 1.17
C ALA A 49 5.63 -1.97 2.03
N TYR A 50 4.45 -1.99 1.40
CA TYR A 50 3.19 -2.34 2.06
C TYR A 50 3.24 -3.71 2.73
N ASP A 51 3.77 -4.72 2.03
CA ASP A 51 3.90 -6.09 2.55
C ASP A 51 4.78 -6.15 3.79
N GLY A 52 5.83 -5.33 3.86
CA GLY A 52 6.70 -5.23 5.04
C GLY A 52 6.06 -4.55 6.26
N ILE A 53 4.93 -3.86 6.10
CA ILE A 53 4.32 -3.03 7.17
C ILE A 53 2.87 -3.38 7.49
N CYS A 54 2.21 -4.20 6.67
CA CYS A 54 0.79 -4.53 6.85
C CYS A 54 0.47 -5.21 8.20
N ASP A 55 1.44 -5.85 8.83
CA ASP A 55 1.29 -6.45 10.17
C ASP A 55 1.57 -5.47 11.33
N LYS A 56 2.07 -4.26 11.04
CA LYS A 56 2.48 -3.27 12.06
C LYS A 56 1.34 -2.40 12.59
N THR A 57 0.23 -2.30 11.87
CA THR A 57 -0.86 -1.39 12.29
C THR A 57 -1.59 -1.90 13.52
N ALA A 58 -1.80 -1.02 14.51
CA ALA A 58 -2.67 -1.32 15.64
C ALA A 58 -4.16 -1.22 15.27
N SER A 59 -4.49 -0.41 14.24
CA SER A 59 -5.86 -0.05 13.84
C SER A 59 -6.70 -1.27 13.40
N PRO A 60 -7.84 -1.53 14.07
CA PRO A 60 -8.77 -2.59 13.66
C PRO A 60 -9.34 -2.39 12.25
N LEU A 61 -9.51 -1.13 11.83
CA LEU A 61 -9.96 -0.80 10.49
C LEU A 61 -8.91 -1.23 9.46
N ASN A 62 -7.64 -0.86 9.68
CA ASN A 62 -6.57 -1.25 8.78
C ASN A 62 -6.41 -2.78 8.73
N LYS A 63 -6.52 -3.49 9.86
CA LYS A 63 -6.52 -4.96 9.88
C LYS A 63 -7.61 -5.57 8.97
N LYS A 64 -8.83 -5.02 9.01
CA LYS A 64 -9.91 -5.46 8.11
C LYS A 64 -9.58 -5.16 6.65
N VAL A 65 -9.04 -3.98 6.36
CA VAL A 65 -8.64 -3.58 5.00
C VAL A 65 -7.54 -4.49 4.47
N HIS A 66 -6.51 -4.77 5.27
CA HIS A 66 -5.42 -5.67 4.91
C HIS A 66 -5.91 -7.08 4.58
N ARG A 67 -6.88 -7.59 5.34
CA ARG A 67 -7.53 -8.86 5.00
C ARG A 67 -8.22 -8.82 3.63
N ILE A 68 -8.90 -7.74 3.30
CA ILE A 68 -9.53 -7.58 1.97
C ILE A 68 -8.48 -7.48 0.86
N ILE A 69 -7.41 -6.71 1.08
CA ILE A 69 -6.28 -6.61 0.14
C ILE A 69 -5.67 -8.01 -0.10
N ALA A 70 -5.37 -8.75 0.95
CA ALA A 70 -4.82 -10.11 0.86
C ALA A 70 -5.76 -11.06 0.10
N LEU A 71 -7.07 -10.98 0.34
CA LEU A 71 -8.06 -11.80 -0.40
C LEU A 71 -8.18 -11.40 -1.87
N ALA A 72 -8.10 -10.09 -2.16
CA ALA A 72 -8.27 -9.51 -3.48
C ALA A 72 -7.07 -9.76 -4.40
N ARG A 73 -5.84 -9.84 -3.86
CA ARG A 73 -4.62 -10.01 -4.66
C ARG A 73 -4.62 -11.30 -5.50
N THR A 74 -3.94 -11.20 -6.63
CA THR A 74 -3.55 -12.32 -7.50
C THR A 74 -2.03 -12.35 -7.59
N ASP A 75 -1.47 -13.22 -8.43
CA ASP A 75 -0.04 -13.22 -8.73
C ASP A 75 0.40 -11.89 -9.41
N ASP A 76 -0.55 -11.17 -10.02
CA ASP A 76 -0.34 -9.82 -10.52
C ASP A 76 -0.67 -8.79 -9.41
N PRO A 77 0.27 -7.90 -9.06
CA PRO A 77 0.11 -6.92 -7.98
C PRO A 77 -0.94 -5.83 -8.28
N ILE A 78 -1.36 -5.66 -9.53
CA ILE A 78 -2.29 -4.60 -9.97
C ILE A 78 -3.67 -5.16 -10.23
N ILE A 79 -3.78 -6.43 -10.61
CA ILE A 79 -5.06 -7.03 -10.99
C ILE A 79 -5.69 -7.74 -9.78
N PRO A 80 -6.71 -7.15 -9.12
CA PRO A 80 -7.46 -7.87 -8.11
C PRO A 80 -8.41 -8.89 -8.74
N LYS A 81 -8.73 -9.94 -7.98
CA LYS A 81 -9.83 -10.85 -8.27
C LYS A 81 -11.13 -10.06 -8.42
N ALA A 82 -11.87 -10.34 -9.49
CA ALA A 82 -13.04 -9.56 -9.89
C ALA A 82 -14.09 -9.38 -8.77
N GLN A 83 -14.32 -10.43 -7.96
CA GLN A 83 -15.29 -10.41 -6.87
C GLN A 83 -14.97 -9.41 -5.74
N TYR A 84 -13.74 -8.90 -5.66
CA TYR A 84 -13.33 -7.92 -4.64
C TYR A 84 -13.21 -6.49 -5.19
N LYS A 85 -13.41 -6.25 -6.50
CA LYS A 85 -13.25 -4.92 -7.11
C LYS A 85 -14.10 -3.85 -6.43
N GLU A 86 -15.38 -4.13 -6.21
CA GLU A 86 -16.29 -3.19 -5.54
C GLU A 86 -15.87 -2.91 -4.09
N ALA A 87 -15.41 -3.94 -3.36
CA ALA A 87 -14.95 -3.78 -1.99
C ALA A 87 -13.66 -2.94 -1.92
N ILE A 88 -12.70 -3.17 -2.81
CA ILE A 88 -11.47 -2.38 -2.92
C ILE A 88 -11.81 -0.92 -3.24
N HIS A 89 -12.70 -0.68 -4.21
CA HIS A 89 -13.14 0.65 -4.57
C HIS A 89 -13.76 1.40 -3.37
N ALA A 90 -14.72 0.75 -2.69
CA ALA A 90 -15.40 1.34 -1.55
C ALA A 90 -14.44 1.68 -0.40
N LEU A 91 -13.52 0.76 -0.07
CA LEU A 91 -12.50 0.98 0.96
C LEU A 91 -11.55 2.12 0.58
N ARG A 92 -11.12 2.19 -0.69
CA ARG A 92 -10.27 3.28 -1.19
C ARG A 92 -10.97 4.62 -1.01
N VAL A 93 -12.22 4.73 -1.45
CA VAL A 93 -13.00 5.97 -1.33
C VAL A 93 -13.13 6.38 0.13
N ALA A 94 -13.47 5.45 1.02
CA ALA A 94 -13.62 5.73 2.46
C ALA A 94 -12.31 6.20 3.10
N MET A 95 -11.19 5.49 2.88
CA MET A 95 -9.90 5.86 3.50
C MET A 95 -9.28 7.13 2.93
N MET A 96 -9.70 7.56 1.73
CA MET A 96 -9.20 8.77 1.09
C MET A 96 -9.96 10.04 1.49
N GLN A 97 -11.05 9.96 2.27
CA GLN A 97 -11.86 11.15 2.62
C GLN A 97 -11.04 12.23 3.34
N ASP A 98 -10.15 11.82 4.25
CA ASP A 98 -9.35 12.72 5.08
C ASP A 98 -7.87 12.76 4.68
N MET A 99 -7.55 12.26 3.47
CA MET A 99 -6.17 12.11 3.02
C MET A 99 -5.59 13.44 2.53
N GLU A 100 -4.54 13.93 3.21
CA GLU A 100 -3.76 15.06 2.74
C GLU A 100 -2.81 14.68 1.60
N LYS A 101 -2.71 15.53 0.58
CA LYS A 101 -1.81 15.31 -0.56
C LYS A 101 -0.33 15.47 -0.21
N SER A 102 0.01 16.34 0.74
CA SER A 102 1.40 16.60 1.14
C SER A 102 2.00 15.35 1.80
N THR A 103 1.26 14.70 2.69
CA THR A 103 1.67 13.47 3.37
C THR A 103 1.79 12.28 2.42
N MET A 104 0.90 12.17 1.42
CA MET A 104 1.05 11.19 0.34
C MET A 104 2.38 11.38 -0.42
N LYS A 105 2.79 12.63 -0.66
CA LYS A 105 4.07 12.92 -1.34
C LYS A 105 5.25 12.55 -0.45
N ALA A 106 5.20 12.94 0.83
CA ALA A 106 6.25 12.63 1.79
C ALA A 106 6.46 11.12 1.95
N PHE A 107 5.38 10.34 2.09
CA PHE A 107 5.47 8.89 2.18
C PHE A 107 6.10 8.27 0.92
N LYS A 108 5.77 8.77 -0.27
CA LYS A 108 6.38 8.28 -1.52
C LYS A 108 7.87 8.57 -1.59
N GLU A 109 8.28 9.78 -1.21
CA GLU A 109 9.68 10.17 -1.16
C GLU A 109 10.47 9.31 -0.15
N LEU A 110 9.86 8.98 0.99
CA LEU A 110 10.43 8.06 1.97
C LEU A 110 10.68 6.67 1.37
N VAL A 111 9.68 6.07 0.72
CA VAL A 111 9.83 4.74 0.09
C VAL A 111 10.84 4.78 -1.06
N TRP A 112 10.83 5.80 -1.91
CA TRP A 112 11.82 5.94 -2.98
C TRP A 112 13.24 6.11 -2.47
N GLY A 113 13.43 6.82 -1.35
CA GLY A 113 14.73 6.99 -0.71
C GLY A 113 15.27 5.72 -0.03
N SER A 114 14.45 4.69 0.14
CA SER A 114 14.88 3.41 0.73
C SER A 114 15.69 2.53 -0.23
N ILE A 115 15.66 2.84 -1.53
CA ILE A 115 16.46 2.18 -2.56
C ILE A 115 17.77 2.96 -2.69
N CYS A 116 18.82 2.50 -2.01
CA CYS A 116 20.18 3.05 -2.11
C CYS A 116 21.11 2.03 -2.76
#